data_AF-A0A2R6CVF5-F1
#
_entry.id   AF-A0A2R6CVF5-F1
#
_cell.length_a   1.000
_cell.length_b   1.000
_cell.length_c   1.000
_cell.angle_alpha   90.00
_cell.angle_beta   90.00
_cell.angle_gamma   90.00
#
_symmetry.space_group_name_H-M   'P 1'
#
loop_
_entity.id
_entity.type
_entity.pdbx_description
1 polymer ?
#
loop_
_entity_poly.entity_id
_entity_poly.type
_entity_poly.pdbx_seq_one_letter_code
_entity_poly.pdbx_strand_id
1 'polypeptide(L)'
;MDRNRRLAVSLFAATLFLGAVTVGLASLPPRPLRSALTVVYTLSVRVATDWLAVLALLAVADAYVHGTGPVDRPTVRRPVAVVFFGGLAVEASPFVRLVVEPDPVSTERLVTGLVAAVQGALFPAGLVVATVVGAATLRDGLAGPRDGLPLAASSGLSVLSPAAVWRAVRVLAAVAGGAFAVETAARLALGESYVQLVLLDAAVGALGGLVEYGVLAVAFLVLVVDGATVRSLVRGVVGVWAALFGLAFAVAAVGAALGVALVGATTTPMAAVEASTLSAWPTPDSWAILLGVATFVAGGVGLAAIQRTTPGRRRGEAAANDPQDA
;
A
#
# COMPACT_ATOMS: atom_id res chain seq x y z
N MET A 1 -3.65 -30.78 -6.81
CA MET A 1 -4.77 -29.96 -6.30
C MET A 1 -4.29 -28.52 -6.24
N ASP A 2 -4.66 -27.77 -7.27
CA ASP A 2 -3.66 -27.03 -8.02
C ASP A 2 -3.55 -25.58 -7.56
N ARG A 3 -2.33 -25.03 -7.65
CA ARG A 3 -1.97 -23.63 -7.39
C ARG A 3 -3.00 -22.64 -7.97
N ASN A 4 -3.51 -22.94 -9.17
CA ASN A 4 -4.53 -22.15 -9.85
C ASN A 4 -5.87 -22.10 -9.11
N ARG A 5 -6.28 -23.20 -8.46
CA ARG A 5 -7.53 -23.27 -7.70
C ARG A 5 -7.44 -22.50 -6.39
N ARG A 6 -6.25 -22.44 -5.77
CA ARG A 6 -5.99 -21.66 -4.54
C ARG A 6 -5.89 -20.16 -4.83
N LEU A 7 -5.18 -19.79 -5.89
CA LEU A 7 -5.16 -18.41 -6.40
C LEU A 7 -6.56 -17.96 -6.79
N ALA A 8 -7.37 -18.82 -7.40
CA ALA A 8 -8.76 -18.52 -7.72
C ALA A 8 -9.60 -18.32 -6.46
N VAL A 9 -9.39 -19.09 -5.39
CA VAL A 9 -10.11 -18.90 -4.11
C VAL A 9 -9.67 -17.63 -3.39
N SER A 10 -8.37 -17.31 -3.37
CA SER A 10 -7.89 -16.04 -2.80
C SER A 10 -8.37 -14.85 -3.61
N LEU A 11 -8.34 -14.93 -4.94
CA LEU A 11 -8.93 -13.93 -5.84
C LEU A 11 -10.43 -13.79 -5.57
N PHE A 12 -11.17 -14.88 -5.47
CA PHE A 12 -12.61 -14.84 -5.25
C PHE A 12 -12.98 -14.25 -3.88
N ALA A 13 -12.30 -14.66 -2.81
CA ALA A 13 -12.53 -14.10 -1.47
C ALA A 13 -12.16 -12.62 -1.41
N ALA A 14 -11.06 -12.25 -2.06
CA ALA A 14 -10.65 -10.87 -2.24
C ALA A 14 -11.74 -10.08 -2.99
N THR A 15 -12.14 -10.51 -4.18
CA THR A 15 -13.15 -9.84 -5.01
C THR A 15 -14.51 -9.73 -4.30
N LEU A 16 -14.91 -10.75 -3.53
CA LEU A 16 -16.16 -10.72 -2.77
C LEU A 16 -16.11 -9.72 -1.61
N PHE A 17 -14.98 -9.61 -0.91
CA PHE A 17 -14.76 -8.61 0.12
C PHE A 17 -14.75 -7.19 -0.47
N LEU A 18 -14.12 -7.02 -1.64
CA LEU A 18 -14.11 -5.77 -2.39
C LEU A 18 -15.54 -5.33 -2.74
N GLY A 19 -16.34 -6.23 -3.31
CA GLY A 19 -17.74 -5.97 -3.63
C GLY A 19 -18.55 -5.56 -2.40
N ALA A 20 -18.35 -6.22 -1.26
CA ALA A 20 -19.04 -5.87 -0.02
C ALA A 20 -18.64 -4.47 0.50
N VAL A 21 -17.36 -4.11 0.42
CA VAL A 21 -16.85 -2.80 0.82
C VAL A 21 -17.35 -1.71 -0.12
N THR A 22 -17.29 -1.91 -1.43
CA THR A 22 -17.81 -0.94 -2.42
C THR A 22 -19.32 -0.72 -2.25
N VAL A 23 -20.09 -1.78 -2.01
CA VAL A 23 -21.54 -1.68 -1.73
C VAL A 23 -21.81 -0.96 -0.40
N GLY A 24 -21.05 -1.27 0.65
CA GLY A 24 -21.14 -0.59 1.94
C GLY A 24 -20.81 0.91 1.84
N LEU A 25 -19.80 1.27 1.07
CA LEU A 25 -19.41 2.67 0.84
C LEU A 25 -20.42 3.41 -0.04
N ALA A 26 -21.01 2.73 -1.02
CA ALA A 26 -22.11 3.27 -1.84
C ALA A 26 -23.42 3.46 -1.05
N SER A 27 -23.55 2.85 0.14
CA SER A 27 -24.74 2.95 0.99
C SER A 27 -24.73 4.15 1.96
N LEU A 28 -23.64 4.93 2.00
CA LEU A 28 -23.58 6.16 2.79
C LEU A 28 -24.40 7.30 2.11
N PRO A 29 -25.11 8.15 2.87
CA PRO A 29 -26.11 9.07 2.33
C PRO A 29 -25.51 10.15 1.42
N PRO A 30 -26.26 10.61 0.40
CA PRO A 30 -25.70 11.25 -0.78
C PRO A 30 -25.27 12.71 -0.57
N ARG A 31 -24.03 13.01 -0.94
CA ARG A 31 -23.67 14.29 -1.57
C ARG A 31 -24.09 14.27 -3.05
N PRO A 32 -24.27 15.41 -3.73
CA PRO A 32 -24.87 15.48 -5.07
C PRO A 32 -24.38 14.37 -6.01
N LEU A 33 -25.31 13.71 -6.72
CA LEU A 33 -25.06 12.48 -7.49
C LEU A 33 -23.83 12.55 -8.42
N ARG A 34 -23.51 13.75 -8.93
CA ARG A 34 -22.32 14.01 -9.76
C ARG A 34 -21.01 13.95 -8.98
N SER A 35 -20.98 14.40 -7.72
CA SER A 35 -19.83 14.23 -6.83
C SER A 35 -19.74 12.80 -6.31
N ALA A 36 -20.88 12.15 -6.00
CA ALA A 36 -20.89 10.76 -5.54
C ALA A 36 -20.37 9.79 -6.60
N LEU A 37 -20.79 9.93 -7.87
CA LEU A 37 -20.27 9.11 -8.97
C LEU A 37 -18.78 9.36 -9.23
N THR A 38 -18.34 10.61 -9.17
CA THR A 38 -16.92 10.94 -9.33
C THR A 38 -16.09 10.34 -8.18
N VAL A 39 -16.58 10.42 -6.95
CA VAL A 39 -15.94 9.84 -5.76
C VAL A 39 -15.92 8.32 -5.82
N VAL A 40 -17.03 7.67 -6.19
CA VAL A 40 -17.08 6.20 -6.35
C VAL A 40 -16.15 5.75 -7.47
N TYR A 41 -16.07 6.51 -8.57
CA TYR A 41 -15.16 6.22 -9.66
C TYR A 41 -13.70 6.35 -9.22
N THR A 42 -13.29 7.46 -8.62
CA THR A 42 -11.90 7.65 -8.15
C THR A 42 -11.52 6.64 -7.06
N LEU A 43 -12.44 6.34 -6.16
CA LEU A 43 -12.30 5.26 -5.18
C LEU A 43 -12.10 3.90 -5.87
N SER A 44 -12.91 3.57 -6.88
CA SER A 44 -12.83 2.28 -7.57
C SER A 44 -11.50 2.08 -8.31
N VAL A 45 -10.98 3.15 -8.90
CA VAL A 45 -9.68 3.15 -9.59
C VAL A 45 -8.55 2.93 -8.57
N ARG A 46 -8.54 3.71 -7.48
CA ARG A 46 -7.52 3.58 -6.43
C ARG A 46 -7.57 2.22 -5.71
N VAL A 47 -8.78 1.73 -5.44
CA VAL A 47 -9.03 0.39 -4.91
C VAL A 47 -8.42 -0.68 -5.82
N ALA A 48 -8.63 -0.57 -7.13
CA ALA A 48 -8.10 -1.54 -8.09
C ALA A 48 -6.56 -1.55 -8.10
N THR A 49 -5.93 -0.38 -7.99
CA THR A 49 -4.47 -0.26 -7.96
C THR A 49 -3.87 -0.87 -6.68
N ASP A 50 -4.41 -0.55 -5.50
CA ASP A 50 -3.99 -1.17 -4.23
C ASP A 50 -4.24 -2.68 -4.23
N TRP A 51 -5.24 -3.15 -4.96
CA TRP A 51 -5.52 -4.57 -5.12
C TRP A 51 -4.43 -5.34 -5.86
N LEU A 52 -3.88 -4.74 -6.91
CA LEU A 52 -2.76 -5.33 -7.64
C LEU A 52 -1.58 -5.56 -6.68
N ALA A 53 -1.31 -4.62 -5.77
CA ALA A 53 -0.27 -4.78 -4.76
C ALA A 53 -0.56 -5.93 -3.79
N VAL A 54 -1.79 -6.06 -3.30
CA VAL A 54 -2.19 -7.19 -2.44
C VAL A 54 -2.03 -8.53 -3.16
N LEU A 55 -2.50 -8.64 -4.41
CA LEU A 55 -2.38 -9.86 -5.20
C LEU A 55 -0.90 -10.21 -5.46
N ALA A 56 -0.06 -9.21 -5.74
CA ALA A 56 1.38 -9.39 -5.89
C ALA A 56 2.03 -9.92 -4.60
N LEU A 57 1.70 -9.33 -3.44
CA LEU A 57 2.19 -9.79 -2.14
C LEU A 57 1.77 -11.23 -1.85
N LEU A 58 0.51 -11.58 -2.12
CA LEU A 58 -0.01 -12.93 -1.93
C LEU A 58 0.64 -13.94 -2.89
N ALA A 59 0.89 -13.55 -4.14
CA ALA A 59 1.59 -14.39 -5.11
C ALA A 59 3.05 -14.65 -4.70
N VAL A 60 3.74 -13.63 -4.18
CA VAL A 60 5.09 -13.78 -3.64
C VAL A 60 5.08 -14.65 -2.38
N ALA A 61 4.12 -14.44 -1.48
CA ALA A 61 3.96 -15.27 -0.29
C ALA A 61 3.68 -16.75 -0.63
N ASP A 62 2.80 -17.02 -1.60
CA ASP A 62 2.53 -18.38 -2.09
C ASP A 62 3.80 -19.05 -2.65
N ALA A 63 4.55 -18.32 -3.48
CA ALA A 63 5.82 -18.80 -4.02
C ALA A 63 6.86 -19.07 -2.91
N TYR A 64 6.83 -18.28 -1.84
CA TYR A 64 7.72 -18.43 -0.70
C TYR A 64 7.39 -19.65 0.17
N VAL A 65 6.10 -19.96 0.33
CA VAL A 65 5.61 -21.10 1.11
C VAL A 65 5.81 -22.42 0.38
N HIS A 66 5.66 -22.43 -0.96
CA HIS A 66 5.65 -23.66 -1.76
C HIS A 66 6.91 -23.85 -2.63
N GLY A 67 7.81 -22.88 -2.71
CA GLY A 67 9.05 -22.93 -3.49
C GLY A 67 10.26 -23.36 -2.66
N THR A 68 11.10 -24.24 -3.22
CA THR A 68 12.33 -24.77 -2.60
C THR A 68 13.57 -23.88 -2.80
N GLY A 69 13.41 -22.60 -3.13
CA GLY A 69 14.53 -21.71 -3.52
C GLY A 69 14.48 -20.31 -2.91
N PRO A 70 15.60 -19.57 -2.89
CA PRO A 70 15.64 -18.18 -2.44
C PRO A 70 14.78 -17.28 -3.33
N VAL A 71 14.25 -16.19 -2.75
CA VAL A 71 13.49 -15.19 -3.49
C VAL A 71 14.46 -14.36 -4.31
N ASP A 72 14.67 -14.75 -5.56
CA ASP A 72 15.55 -14.02 -6.45
C ASP A 72 14.89 -12.72 -6.96
N ARG A 73 15.71 -11.72 -7.29
CA ARG A 73 15.30 -10.44 -7.92
C ARG A 73 14.27 -10.60 -9.07
N PRO A 74 14.40 -11.55 -10.01
CA PRO A 74 13.41 -11.70 -11.09
C PRO A 74 12.03 -12.13 -10.61
N THR A 75 11.93 -12.90 -9.51
CA THR A 75 10.67 -13.36 -8.92
C THR A 75 9.85 -12.20 -8.33
N VAL A 76 10.53 -11.13 -7.89
CA VAL A 76 9.91 -9.91 -7.34
C VAL A 76 9.73 -8.85 -8.44
N ARG A 77 10.65 -8.77 -9.39
CA ARG A 77 10.62 -7.75 -10.45
C ARG A 77 9.37 -7.84 -11.32
N ARG A 78 8.96 -9.06 -11.71
CA ARG A 78 7.78 -9.27 -12.55
C ARG A 78 6.48 -8.82 -11.86
N PRO A 79 6.14 -9.25 -10.63
CA PRO A 79 4.93 -8.78 -9.96
C PRO A 79 4.97 -7.28 -9.70
N VAL A 80 6.11 -6.71 -9.29
CA VAL A 80 6.24 -5.25 -9.09
C VAL A 80 5.98 -4.48 -10.38
N ALA A 81 6.53 -4.94 -11.51
CA ALA A 81 6.24 -4.35 -12.81
C ALA A 81 4.76 -4.46 -13.18
N VAL A 82 4.11 -5.59 -12.89
CA VAL A 82 2.67 -5.75 -13.12
C VAL A 82 1.84 -4.79 -12.27
N VAL A 83 2.20 -4.59 -10.99
CA VAL A 83 1.53 -3.60 -10.13
C VAL A 83 1.71 -2.20 -10.68
N PHE A 84 2.94 -1.84 -11.04
CA PHE A 84 3.22 -0.50 -11.57
C PHE A 84 2.52 -0.24 -12.90
N PHE A 85 2.71 -1.09 -13.91
CA PHE A 85 2.10 -0.88 -15.23
C PHE A 85 0.59 -1.11 -15.23
N GLY A 86 0.10 -2.07 -14.45
CA GLY A 86 -1.33 -2.31 -14.28
C GLY A 86 -2.01 -1.14 -13.56
N GLY A 87 -1.40 -0.65 -12.49
CA GLY A 87 -1.84 0.56 -11.78
C GLY A 87 -1.84 1.78 -12.68
N LEU A 88 -0.74 2.01 -13.40
CA LEU A 88 -0.63 3.11 -14.35
C LEU A 88 -1.71 3.03 -15.42
N ALA A 89 -1.99 1.84 -15.98
CA ALA A 89 -3.04 1.67 -16.98
C ALA A 89 -4.44 1.94 -16.40
N VAL A 90 -4.70 1.52 -15.17
CA VAL A 90 -5.98 1.75 -14.47
C VAL A 90 -6.18 3.23 -14.18
N GLU A 91 -5.18 3.88 -13.58
CA GLU A 91 -5.21 5.29 -13.20
C GLU A 91 -5.17 6.24 -14.42
N ALA A 92 -4.48 5.85 -15.51
CA ALA A 92 -4.40 6.64 -16.74
C ALA A 92 -5.61 6.42 -17.68
N SER A 93 -6.39 5.36 -17.48
CA SER A 93 -7.57 5.03 -18.31
C SER A 93 -8.57 6.18 -18.52
N PRO A 94 -8.86 7.07 -17.55
CA PRO A 94 -9.79 8.18 -17.75
C PRO A 94 -9.27 9.21 -18.76
N PHE A 95 -7.95 9.30 -18.94
CA PHE A 95 -7.29 10.31 -19.78
C PHE A 95 -7.11 9.88 -21.24
N VAL A 96 -7.39 8.62 -21.57
CA VAL A 96 -7.28 8.09 -22.94
C VAL A 96 -8.12 8.91 -23.93
N ARG A 97 -9.30 9.41 -23.50
CA ARG A 97 -10.15 10.25 -24.35
C ARG A 97 -9.54 11.62 -24.65
N LEU A 98 -8.80 12.20 -23.70
CA LEU A 98 -8.14 13.50 -23.86
C LEU A 98 -6.93 13.44 -24.81
N VAL A 99 -6.33 12.25 -24.97
CA VAL A 99 -5.28 12.01 -25.98
C VAL A 99 -5.85 11.99 -27.40
N VAL A 100 -7.10 11.54 -27.56
CA VAL A 100 -7.75 11.33 -28.86
C VAL A 100 -8.35 12.64 -29.41
N GLU A 101 -8.80 13.54 -28.54
CA GLU A 101 -9.32 14.87 -28.91
C GLU A 101 -8.51 15.98 -28.20
N PRO A 102 -7.33 16.35 -28.74
CA PRO A 102 -6.46 17.32 -28.10
C PRO A 102 -6.99 18.76 -28.23
N ASP A 103 -7.30 19.37 -27.08
CA ASP A 103 -7.59 20.80 -26.90
C ASP A 103 -6.46 21.43 -26.05
N PRO A 104 -5.99 22.68 -26.27
CA PRO A 104 -5.02 23.33 -25.38
C PRO A 104 -5.37 23.26 -23.87
N VAL A 105 -6.65 23.32 -23.47
CA VAL A 105 -7.07 23.15 -22.05
C VAL A 105 -6.94 21.68 -21.58
N SER A 106 -6.83 20.73 -22.51
CA SER A 106 -6.64 19.30 -22.22
C SER A 106 -5.20 18.96 -21.80
N THR A 107 -4.19 19.75 -22.21
CA THR A 107 -2.77 19.40 -21.97
C THR A 107 -2.39 19.48 -20.50
N GLU A 108 -2.78 20.56 -19.81
CA GLU A 108 -2.54 20.72 -18.38
C GLU A 108 -3.26 19.63 -17.57
N ARG A 109 -4.54 19.36 -17.89
CA ARG A 109 -5.31 18.28 -17.25
C ARG A 109 -4.71 16.91 -17.50
N LEU A 110 -4.13 16.68 -18.67
CA LEU A 110 -3.51 15.42 -19.05
C LEU A 110 -2.17 15.23 -18.34
N VAL A 111 -1.34 16.27 -18.22
CA VAL A 111 -0.09 16.22 -17.45
C VAL A 111 -0.37 15.99 -15.97
N THR A 112 -1.26 16.79 -15.37
CA THR A 112 -1.64 16.64 -13.95
C THR A 112 -2.28 15.26 -13.68
N GLY A 113 -3.15 14.80 -14.59
CA GLY A 113 -3.75 13.49 -14.53
C GLY A 113 -2.74 12.34 -14.64
N LEU A 114 -1.77 12.45 -15.54
CA LEU A 114 -0.72 11.47 -15.72
C LEU A 114 0.22 11.43 -14.51
N VAL A 115 0.57 12.58 -13.94
CA VAL A 115 1.38 12.66 -12.71
C VAL A 115 0.67 11.96 -11.56
N ALA A 116 -0.61 12.25 -11.35
CA ALA A 116 -1.41 11.58 -10.34
C ALA A 116 -1.48 10.06 -10.59
N ALA A 117 -1.61 9.63 -11.85
CA ALA A 117 -1.62 8.21 -12.20
C ALA A 117 -0.27 7.51 -11.95
N VAL A 118 0.84 8.18 -12.27
CA VAL A 118 2.19 7.68 -11.98
C VAL A 118 2.37 7.55 -10.47
N GLN A 119 2.01 8.56 -9.69
CA GLN A 119 2.10 8.52 -8.23
C GLN A 119 1.19 7.43 -7.64
N GLY A 120 -0.04 7.33 -8.13
CA GLY A 120 -1.02 6.31 -7.74
C GLY A 120 -0.53 4.87 -8.01
N ALA A 121 0.32 4.67 -9.02
CA ALA A 121 0.95 3.38 -9.30
C ALA A 121 2.26 3.15 -8.55
N LEU A 122 3.02 4.23 -8.28
CA LEU A 122 4.36 4.17 -7.69
C LEU A 122 4.32 3.68 -6.24
N PHE A 123 3.38 4.19 -5.44
CA PHE A 123 3.29 3.84 -4.02
C PHE A 123 2.85 2.38 -3.76
N PRO A 124 1.83 1.82 -4.43
CA PRO A 124 1.48 0.41 -4.32
C PRO A 124 2.60 -0.52 -4.80
N ALA A 125 3.30 -0.16 -5.87
CA ALA A 125 4.49 -0.91 -6.31
C ALA A 125 5.61 -0.84 -5.25
N GLY A 126 5.82 0.34 -4.66
CA GLY A 126 6.74 0.58 -3.55
C GLY A 126 6.42 -0.26 -2.32
N LEU A 127 5.14 -0.37 -1.94
CA LEU A 127 4.64 -1.24 -0.87
C LEU A 127 5.09 -2.69 -1.08
N VAL A 128 4.88 -3.24 -2.29
CA VAL A 128 5.30 -4.61 -2.61
C VAL A 128 6.80 -4.78 -2.41
N VAL A 129 7.62 -3.88 -2.97
CA VAL A 129 9.08 -3.96 -2.83
C VAL A 129 9.50 -3.85 -1.37
N ALA A 130 8.95 -2.91 -0.63
CA ALA A 130 9.31 -2.64 0.76
C ALA A 130 8.99 -3.85 1.66
N THR A 131 7.79 -4.43 1.53
CA THR A 131 7.39 -5.61 2.30
C THR A 131 8.24 -6.83 1.93
N VAL A 132 8.53 -7.05 0.63
CA VAL A 132 9.34 -8.20 0.21
C VAL A 132 10.80 -8.06 0.65
N VAL A 133 11.40 -6.88 0.51
CA VAL A 133 12.78 -6.60 0.97
C VAL A 133 12.87 -6.71 2.50
N GLY A 134 11.88 -6.18 3.22
CA GLY A 134 11.80 -6.32 4.67
C GLY A 134 11.72 -7.79 5.09
N ALA A 135 10.84 -8.58 4.46
CA ALA A 135 10.67 -10.01 4.74
C ALA A 135 11.94 -10.82 4.41
N ALA A 136 12.61 -10.53 3.29
CA ALA A 136 13.89 -11.15 2.94
C ALA A 136 14.98 -10.84 3.97
N THR A 137 15.04 -9.60 4.45
CA THR A 137 16.00 -9.18 5.48
C THR A 137 15.76 -9.88 6.82
N LEU A 138 14.48 -10.08 7.18
CA LEU A 138 14.13 -10.88 8.37
C LEU A 138 14.60 -12.32 8.20
N ARG A 139 14.45 -12.91 7.01
CA ARG A 139 14.91 -14.27 6.70
C ARG A 139 16.42 -14.41 6.86
N ASP A 140 17.20 -13.48 6.28
CA ASP A 140 18.66 -13.52 6.32
C ASP A 140 19.19 -13.42 7.77
N GLY A 141 18.54 -12.62 8.61
CA GLY A 141 18.88 -12.50 10.04
C GLY A 141 18.49 -13.72 10.88
N LEU A 142 17.57 -14.55 10.39
CA LEU A 142 17.09 -15.77 11.06
C LEU A 142 17.82 -17.05 10.58
N ALA A 143 18.81 -16.93 9.69
CA ALA A 143 19.54 -18.03 9.08
C ALA A 143 20.45 -18.79 10.09
N GLY A 144 19.83 -19.53 11.00
CA GLY A 144 20.37 -20.77 11.57
C GLY A 144 19.73 -21.99 10.89
N PRO A 145 20.21 -23.22 11.17
CA PRO A 145 19.81 -24.47 10.49
C PRO A 145 18.41 -24.97 10.92
N ARG A 146 17.40 -24.12 10.80
CA ARG A 146 15.99 -24.51 10.91
C ARG A 146 15.39 -24.50 9.52
N ASP A 147 15.27 -25.69 8.96
CA ASP A 147 14.50 -25.99 7.76
C ASP A 147 13.02 -25.64 7.97
N GLY A 148 12.69 -24.37 7.72
CA GLY A 148 11.32 -23.88 7.75
C GLY A 148 11.27 -22.46 8.24
N LEU A 149 10.79 -21.59 7.37
CA LEU A 149 10.31 -20.28 7.78
C LEU A 149 9.34 -20.48 8.96
N PRO A 150 9.46 -19.72 10.06
CA PRO A 150 8.42 -19.74 11.07
C PRO A 150 7.16 -19.18 10.42
N LEU A 151 6.24 -20.08 10.04
CA LEU A 151 4.91 -19.75 9.53
C LEU A 151 3.81 -20.02 10.57
N ALA A 152 4.15 -20.42 11.80
CA ALA A 152 3.28 -20.31 12.98
C ALA A 152 4.02 -20.61 14.30
N ALA A 153 3.73 -19.76 15.30
CA ALA A 153 3.72 -20.00 16.74
C ALA A 153 5.01 -20.46 17.45
N SER A 154 5.81 -19.49 17.90
CA SER A 154 6.43 -19.56 19.23
C SER A 154 6.50 -18.18 19.87
N SER A 155 5.53 -17.92 20.76
CA SER A 155 5.55 -16.97 21.88
C SER A 155 6.65 -15.90 21.89
N GLY A 156 6.28 -14.65 21.57
CA GLY A 156 7.03 -13.47 22.01
C GLY A 156 7.04 -12.35 20.98
N LEU A 157 6.40 -11.23 21.34
CA LEU A 157 6.50 -9.94 20.66
C LEU A 157 7.96 -9.43 20.71
N SER A 158 8.85 -9.88 19.81
CA SER A 158 10.19 -9.29 19.65
C SER A 158 10.97 -9.73 18.39
N VAL A 159 10.32 -10.09 17.29
CA VAL A 159 11.05 -10.57 16.07
C VAL A 159 10.90 -9.65 14.85
N LEU A 160 10.47 -8.40 15.03
CA LEU A 160 10.69 -7.38 14.00
C LEU A 160 12.08 -6.78 14.19
N SER A 161 13.03 -7.22 13.36
CA SER A 161 14.36 -6.64 13.39
C SER A 161 14.31 -5.16 12.98
N PRO A 162 14.95 -4.25 13.73
CA PRO A 162 15.04 -2.83 13.33
C PRO A 162 15.62 -2.66 11.92
N ALA A 163 16.52 -3.56 11.52
CA ALA A 163 17.12 -3.57 10.19
C ALA A 163 16.09 -3.83 9.07
N ALA A 164 15.12 -4.72 9.27
CA ALA A 164 14.08 -4.99 8.28
C ALA A 164 13.11 -3.82 8.13
N VAL A 165 12.68 -3.24 9.26
CA VAL A 165 11.85 -2.01 9.26
C VAL A 165 12.59 -0.90 8.55
N TRP A 166 13.86 -0.68 8.90
CA TRP A 166 14.67 0.38 8.31
C TRP A 166 14.88 0.20 6.80
N ARG A 167 15.08 -1.02 6.32
CA ARG A 167 15.17 -1.29 4.87
C ARG A 167 13.85 -1.03 4.15
N ALA A 168 12.72 -1.46 4.72
CA ALA A 168 11.40 -1.16 4.16
C ALA A 168 11.15 0.35 4.10
N VAL A 169 11.47 1.07 5.17
CA VAL A 169 11.39 2.54 5.25
C VAL A 169 12.27 3.20 4.20
N ARG A 170 13.51 2.72 3.99
CA ARG A 170 14.41 3.26 2.95
C ARG A 170 13.84 3.09 1.53
N VAL A 171 13.24 1.94 1.24
CA VAL A 171 12.59 1.71 -0.06
C VAL A 171 11.45 2.71 -0.25
N LEU A 172 10.59 2.87 0.75
CA LEU A 172 9.48 3.81 0.66
C LEU A 172 9.92 5.27 0.63
N ALA A 173 11.01 5.62 1.31
CA ALA A 173 11.60 6.95 1.23
C ALA A 173 12.13 7.26 -0.18
N ALA A 174 12.72 6.27 -0.87
CA ALA A 174 13.12 6.41 -2.27
C ALA A 174 11.91 6.57 -3.20
N VAL A 175 10.82 5.84 -2.94
CA VAL A 175 9.54 5.96 -3.66
C VAL A 175 8.93 7.35 -3.45
N ALA A 176 8.87 7.83 -2.21
CA ALA A 176 8.39 9.17 -1.87
C ALA A 176 9.25 10.27 -2.53
N GLY A 177 10.59 10.11 -2.54
CA GLY A 177 11.48 11.02 -3.26
C GLY A 177 11.24 11.04 -4.76
N GLY A 178 10.94 9.88 -5.37
CA GLY A 178 10.54 9.78 -6.77
C GLY A 178 9.20 10.47 -7.04
N ALA A 179 8.19 10.23 -6.20
CA ALA A 179 6.87 10.87 -6.31
C ALA A 179 6.97 12.40 -6.19
N PHE A 180 7.76 12.88 -5.22
CA PHE A 180 8.07 14.30 -5.02
C PHE A 180 8.73 14.91 -6.26
N ALA A 181 9.75 14.24 -6.80
CA ALA A 181 10.48 14.74 -7.96
C ALA A 181 9.60 14.82 -9.21
N VAL A 182 8.75 13.81 -9.45
CA VAL A 182 7.82 13.78 -10.58
C VAL A 182 6.81 14.93 -10.49
N GLU A 183 6.21 15.13 -9.31
CA GLU A 183 5.22 16.19 -9.10
C GLU A 183 5.83 17.59 -9.19
N THR A 184 6.97 17.79 -8.53
CA THR A 184 7.70 19.05 -8.60
C THR A 184 8.09 19.38 -10.04
N ALA A 185 8.66 18.41 -10.77
CA ALA A 185 9.07 18.62 -12.15
C ALA A 185 7.88 18.96 -13.06
N ALA A 186 6.74 18.29 -12.86
CA ALA A 186 5.54 18.57 -13.64
C ALA A 186 4.96 19.96 -13.38
N ARG A 187 4.82 20.35 -12.10
CA ARG A 187 4.30 21.68 -11.74
C ARG A 187 5.23 22.82 -12.18
N LEU A 188 6.54 22.62 -12.10
CA LEU A 188 7.52 23.56 -12.65
C LEU A 188 7.43 23.65 -14.18
N ALA A 189 7.23 22.53 -14.88
CA ALA A 189 7.07 22.53 -16.34
C ALA A 189 5.76 23.21 -16.80
N LEU A 190 4.72 23.19 -15.97
CA LEU A 190 3.46 23.90 -16.19
C LEU A 190 3.55 25.42 -15.88
N GLY A 191 4.68 25.89 -15.34
CA GLY A 191 4.93 27.32 -15.12
C GLY A 191 4.25 27.90 -13.88
N GLU A 192 4.01 27.09 -12.84
CA GLU A 192 3.42 27.58 -11.58
C GLU A 192 4.26 28.70 -10.95
N SER A 193 3.60 29.81 -10.61
CA SER A 193 4.22 31.06 -10.18
C SER A 193 4.90 30.99 -8.81
N TYR A 194 4.48 30.05 -7.96
CA TYR A 194 4.89 29.98 -6.54
C TYR A 194 5.69 28.70 -6.25
N VAL A 195 6.96 28.70 -6.64
CA VAL A 195 7.87 27.53 -6.51
C VAL A 195 7.92 26.97 -5.07
N GLN A 196 7.87 27.83 -4.06
CA GLN A 196 7.88 27.38 -2.66
C GLN A 196 6.60 26.64 -2.27
N LEU A 197 5.45 27.10 -2.76
CA LEU A 197 4.16 26.43 -2.54
C LEU A 197 4.14 25.08 -3.28
N VAL A 198 4.65 25.04 -4.51
CA VAL A 198 4.81 23.81 -5.32
C VAL A 198 5.63 22.75 -4.57
N LEU A 199 6.81 23.15 -4.07
CA LEU A 199 7.69 22.24 -3.34
C LEU A 199 7.04 21.76 -2.05
N LEU A 200 6.35 22.64 -1.32
CA LEU A 200 5.71 22.30 -0.06
C LEU A 200 4.51 21.36 -0.27
N ASP A 201 3.69 21.61 -1.27
CA ASP A 201 2.52 20.79 -1.61
C ASP A 201 2.96 19.40 -2.09
N ALA A 202 3.96 19.32 -2.97
CA ALA A 202 4.55 18.06 -3.42
C ALA A 202 5.21 17.29 -2.26
N ALA A 203 5.86 17.99 -1.33
CA ALA A 203 6.47 17.36 -0.15
C ALA A 203 5.40 16.77 0.79
N VAL A 204 4.32 17.51 1.04
CA VAL A 204 3.21 17.04 1.88
C VAL A 204 2.50 15.85 1.23
N GLY A 205 2.27 15.89 -0.09
CA GLY A 205 1.72 14.76 -0.84
C GLY A 205 2.60 13.51 -0.75
N ALA A 206 3.91 13.65 -1.00
CA ALA A 206 4.87 12.55 -0.92
C ALA A 206 4.97 11.96 0.50
N LEU A 207 4.95 12.81 1.53
CA LEU A 207 4.94 12.38 2.93
C LEU A 207 3.63 11.67 3.31
N GLY A 208 2.49 12.14 2.82
CA GLY A 208 1.20 11.48 3.00
C GLY A 208 1.21 10.05 2.46
N GLY A 209 1.68 9.87 1.22
CA GLY A 209 1.85 8.53 0.64
C GLY A 209 2.88 7.69 1.40
N LEU A 210 4.01 8.27 1.82
CA LEU A 210 5.01 7.56 2.62
C LEU A 210 4.42 7.00 3.92
N VAL A 211 3.62 7.81 4.62
CA VAL A 211 2.95 7.42 5.87
C VAL A 211 1.96 6.30 5.62
N GLU A 212 1.06 6.47 4.65
CA GLU A 212 0.01 5.51 4.32
C GLU A 212 0.61 4.13 4.01
N TYR A 213 1.48 4.07 3.01
CA TYR A 213 2.07 2.82 2.56
C TYR A 213 3.15 2.29 3.52
N GLY A 214 3.77 3.16 4.33
CA GLY A 214 4.70 2.78 5.40
C GLY A 214 4.03 2.00 6.51
N VAL A 215 2.90 2.50 7.03
CA VAL A 215 2.13 1.78 8.05
C VAL A 215 1.65 0.44 7.50
N LEU A 216 1.15 0.40 6.26
CA LEU A 216 0.72 -0.86 5.62
C LEU A 216 1.87 -1.84 5.44
N ALA A 217 3.04 -1.39 4.99
CA ALA A 217 4.22 -2.25 4.80
C ALA A 217 4.65 -2.90 6.11
N VAL A 218 4.73 -2.11 7.19
CA VAL A 218 5.09 -2.61 8.53
C VAL A 218 4.03 -3.57 9.05
N ALA A 219 2.75 -3.25 8.87
CA ALA A 219 1.66 -4.12 9.30
C ALA A 219 1.69 -5.47 8.56
N PHE A 220 1.96 -5.48 7.26
CA PHE A 220 2.16 -6.72 6.51
C PHE A 220 3.39 -7.51 6.98
N LEU A 221 4.51 -6.84 7.29
CA LEU A 221 5.67 -7.49 7.88
C LEU A 221 5.33 -8.16 9.21
N VAL A 222 4.56 -7.49 10.08
CA VAL A 222 4.04 -8.08 11.33
C VAL A 222 3.21 -9.32 11.04
N LEU A 223 2.27 -9.27 10.08
CA LEU A 223 1.44 -10.42 9.72
C LEU A 223 2.26 -11.59 9.16
N VAL A 224 3.33 -11.30 8.42
CA VAL A 224 4.25 -12.33 7.89
C VAL A 224 5.00 -13.02 9.03
N VAL A 225 5.40 -12.29 10.08
CA VAL A 225 6.16 -12.82 11.22
C VAL A 225 5.25 -13.54 12.23
N ASP A 226 4.18 -12.88 12.67
CA ASP A 226 3.31 -13.36 13.75
C ASP A 226 2.21 -14.31 13.25
N GLY A 227 1.95 -14.30 11.94
CA GLY A 227 0.86 -15.04 11.31
C GLY A 227 -0.49 -14.31 11.36
N ALA A 228 -1.34 -14.63 10.38
CA ALA A 228 -2.66 -14.02 10.24
C ALA A 228 -3.73 -14.86 10.95
N THR A 229 -3.98 -14.56 12.23
CA THR A 229 -5.09 -15.10 13.01
C THR A 229 -6.22 -14.08 13.13
N VAL A 230 -7.45 -14.50 13.42
CA VAL A 230 -8.58 -13.57 13.63
C VAL A 230 -8.25 -12.54 14.72
N ARG A 231 -7.60 -12.97 15.80
CA ARG A 231 -7.23 -12.09 16.92
C ARG A 231 -6.11 -11.10 16.53
N SER A 232 -5.10 -11.53 15.78
CA SER A 232 -4.04 -10.64 15.30
C SER A 232 -4.54 -9.68 14.22
N LEU A 233 -5.48 -10.10 13.36
CA LEU A 233 -6.12 -9.23 12.38
C LEU A 233 -6.97 -8.16 13.05
N VAL A 234 -7.85 -8.50 14.00
CA VAL A 234 -8.68 -7.49 14.68
C VAL A 234 -7.81 -6.46 15.42
N ARG A 235 -6.81 -6.92 16.19
CA ARG A 235 -5.88 -6.01 16.88
C ARG A 235 -5.04 -5.18 15.91
N GLY A 236 -4.55 -5.82 14.84
CA GLY A 236 -3.77 -5.19 13.78
C GLY A 236 -4.56 -4.11 13.05
N VAL A 237 -5.83 -4.37 12.72
CA VAL A 237 -6.72 -3.40 12.06
C VAL A 237 -6.92 -2.16 12.93
N VAL A 238 -7.21 -2.35 14.23
CA VAL A 238 -7.35 -1.22 15.16
C VAL A 238 -6.05 -0.44 15.27
N GLY A 239 -4.91 -1.13 15.37
CA GLY A 239 -3.59 -0.50 15.43
C GLY A 239 -3.22 0.26 14.16
N VAL A 240 -3.46 -0.34 12.98
CA VAL A 240 -3.23 0.28 11.66
C VAL A 240 -4.10 1.51 11.50
N TRP A 241 -5.39 1.42 11.81
CA TRP A 241 -6.31 2.54 11.73
C TRP A 241 -5.86 3.69 12.64
N ALA A 242 -5.53 3.40 13.90
CA ALA A 242 -5.06 4.41 14.85
C ALA A 242 -3.74 5.06 14.41
N ALA A 243 -2.80 4.27 13.86
CA ALA A 243 -1.52 4.77 13.37
C ALA A 243 -1.69 5.65 12.12
N LEU A 244 -2.48 5.20 11.14
CA LEU A 244 -2.79 5.98 9.94
C LEU A 244 -3.47 7.30 10.30
N PHE A 245 -4.47 7.25 11.19
CA PHE A 245 -5.18 8.44 11.64
C PHE A 245 -4.25 9.43 12.38
N GLY A 246 -3.48 8.95 13.35
CA GLY A 246 -2.58 9.78 14.14
C GLY A 246 -1.47 10.42 13.30
N LEU A 247 -0.87 9.67 12.38
CA LEU A 247 0.18 10.19 11.50
C LEU A 247 -0.38 11.12 10.42
N ALA A 248 -1.55 10.82 9.83
CA ALA A 248 -2.21 11.72 8.89
C ALA A 248 -2.56 13.06 9.56
N PHE A 249 -3.05 13.01 10.80
CA PHE A 249 -3.30 14.22 11.60
C PHE A 249 -2.01 15.01 11.83
N ALA A 250 -0.90 14.33 12.16
CA ALA A 250 0.39 14.99 12.36
C ALA A 250 0.90 15.66 11.07
N VAL A 251 0.82 14.98 9.92
CA VAL A 251 1.19 15.55 8.62
C VAL A 251 0.34 16.77 8.29
N ALA A 252 -0.97 16.71 8.51
CA ALA A 252 -1.87 17.83 8.29
C ALA A 252 -1.58 19.02 9.21
N ALA A 253 -1.32 18.77 10.50
CA ALA A 253 -0.97 19.82 11.45
C ALA A 253 0.34 20.51 11.07
N VAL A 254 1.35 19.74 10.66
CA VAL A 254 2.63 20.28 10.16
C VAL A 254 2.43 21.04 8.85
N GLY A 255 1.64 20.51 7.92
CA GLY A 255 1.28 21.18 6.66
C GLY A 255 0.60 22.52 6.88
N ALA A 256 -0.40 22.57 7.78
CA ALA A 256 -1.09 23.79 8.16
C ALA A 256 -0.14 24.80 8.82
N ALA A 257 0.73 24.36 9.74
CA ALA A 257 1.73 25.22 10.37
C ALA A 257 2.72 25.80 9.35
N LEU A 258 3.16 25.00 8.37
CA LEU A 258 4.02 25.45 7.29
C LEU A 258 3.31 26.42 6.36
N GLY A 259 2.02 26.20 6.06
CA GLY A 259 1.19 27.14 5.30
C GLY A 259 1.10 28.51 5.99
N VAL A 260 0.83 28.53 7.29
CA VAL A 260 0.80 29.78 8.09
C VAL A 260 2.16 30.48 8.09
N ALA A 261 3.25 29.72 8.28
CA ALA A 261 4.60 30.27 8.25
C ALA A 261 4.95 30.88 6.87
N LEU A 262 4.51 30.23 5.78
CA LEU A 262 4.72 30.72 4.42
C LEU A 262 4.00 32.06 4.19
N VAL A 263 2.72 32.18 4.57
CA VAL A 263 1.97 33.44 4.47
C VAL A 263 2.69 34.57 5.23
N GLY A 264 3.18 34.27 6.44
CA GLY A 264 3.91 35.22 7.27
C GLY A 264 5.28 35.63 6.71
N ALA A 265 5.98 34.74 6.01
CA ALA A 265 7.35 34.95 5.57
C ALA A 265 7.48 35.48 4.13
N THR A 266 6.54 35.16 3.23
CA THR A 266 6.74 35.35 1.77
C THR A 266 5.65 36.17 1.08
N THR A 267 4.78 36.85 1.84
CA THR A 267 3.64 37.64 1.31
C THR A 267 2.71 36.85 0.37
N THR A 268 2.74 35.52 0.45
CA THR A 268 1.92 34.65 -0.40
C THR A 268 0.45 34.94 -0.12
N PRO A 269 -0.39 35.21 -1.14
CA PRO A 269 -1.79 35.54 -0.91
C PRO A 269 -2.52 34.36 -0.26
N MET A 270 -3.36 34.64 0.73
CA MET A 270 -4.10 33.61 1.47
C MET A 270 -4.92 32.71 0.54
N ALA A 271 -5.48 33.27 -0.54
CA ALA A 271 -6.21 32.51 -1.56
C ALA A 271 -5.36 31.40 -2.22
N ALA A 272 -4.05 31.60 -2.39
CA ALA A 272 -3.16 30.58 -2.94
C ALA A 272 -2.87 29.46 -1.93
N VAL A 273 -2.86 29.78 -0.63
CA VAL A 273 -2.70 28.78 0.44
C VAL A 273 -3.99 28.01 0.68
N GLU A 274 -5.14 28.68 0.62
CA GLU A 274 -6.46 28.03 0.69
C GLU A 274 -6.69 27.06 -0.47
N ALA A 275 -6.19 27.40 -1.67
CA ALA A 275 -6.24 26.52 -2.84
C ALA A 275 -5.25 25.34 -2.80
N SER A 276 -4.29 25.35 -1.88
CA SER A 276 -3.29 24.27 -1.70
C SER A 276 -3.80 23.17 -0.76
N THR A 277 -3.13 22.02 -0.73
CA THR A 277 -3.50 20.94 0.21
C THR A 277 -3.18 21.26 1.67
N LEU A 278 -2.45 22.34 1.94
CA LEU A 278 -2.02 22.76 3.28
C LEU A 278 -3.18 23.26 4.16
N SER A 279 -4.28 23.69 3.54
CA SER A 279 -5.50 24.10 4.23
C SER A 279 -6.43 22.91 4.54
N ALA A 280 -6.18 21.75 3.93
CA ALA A 280 -7.07 20.60 4.00
C ALA A 280 -6.83 19.81 5.29
N TRP A 281 -7.79 19.94 6.23
CA TRP A 281 -7.84 19.05 7.38
C TRP A 281 -8.32 17.66 6.98
N PRO A 282 -7.69 16.58 7.50
CA PRO A 282 -8.16 15.24 7.26
C PRO A 282 -9.55 15.11 7.88
N THR A 283 -10.55 14.85 7.05
CA THR A 283 -11.87 14.51 7.57
C THR A 283 -11.77 13.17 8.30
N PRO A 284 -12.50 12.98 9.41
CA PRO A 284 -12.52 11.70 10.13
C PRO A 284 -12.84 10.50 9.22
N ASP A 285 -13.62 10.75 8.18
CA ASP A 285 -14.00 9.78 7.14
C ASP A 285 -13.09 9.83 5.90
N SER A 286 -11.81 10.23 6.05
CA SER A 286 -10.93 10.32 4.89
C SER A 286 -10.80 8.96 4.21
N TRP A 287 -11.30 8.92 2.98
CA TRP A 287 -11.41 7.72 2.17
C TRP A 287 -10.09 6.96 2.04
N ALA A 288 -8.96 7.66 2.00
CA ALA A 288 -7.63 7.07 1.96
C ALA A 288 -7.34 6.19 3.19
N ILE A 289 -7.71 6.62 4.41
CA ILE A 289 -7.52 5.81 5.63
C ILE A 289 -8.37 4.52 5.56
N LEU A 290 -9.63 4.64 5.12
CA LEU A 290 -10.52 3.49 4.99
C LEU A 290 -10.01 2.50 3.93
N LEU A 291 -9.52 3.01 2.81
CA LEU A 291 -8.92 2.19 1.75
C LEU A 291 -7.65 1.48 2.24
N GLY A 292 -6.74 2.20 2.90
CA GLY A 292 -5.54 1.58 3.47
C GLY A 292 -5.89 0.44 4.44
N VAL A 293 -6.84 0.65 5.34
CA VAL A 293 -7.31 -0.40 6.26
C VAL A 293 -7.94 -1.57 5.50
N ALA A 294 -8.77 -1.33 4.49
CA ALA A 294 -9.37 -2.39 3.68
C ALA A 294 -8.31 -3.23 2.93
N THR A 295 -7.30 -2.58 2.36
CA THR A 295 -6.14 -3.21 1.71
C THR A 295 -5.39 -4.13 2.68
N PHE A 296 -5.14 -3.67 3.91
CA PHE A 296 -4.54 -4.49 4.96
C PHE A 296 -5.40 -5.70 5.32
N VAL A 297 -6.70 -5.51 5.56
CA VAL A 297 -7.63 -6.60 5.91
C VAL A 297 -7.62 -7.67 4.83
N ALA A 298 -7.74 -7.27 3.57
CA ALA A 298 -7.78 -8.19 2.45
C ALA A 298 -6.51 -9.01 2.31
N GLY A 299 -5.34 -8.36 2.36
CA GLY A 299 -4.07 -9.07 2.29
C GLY A 299 -3.87 -9.99 3.50
N GLY A 300 -4.29 -9.57 4.69
CA GLY A 300 -4.24 -10.40 5.89
C GLY A 300 -5.14 -11.64 5.81
N VAL A 301 -6.37 -11.51 5.29
CA VAL A 301 -7.27 -12.65 5.06
C VAL A 301 -6.70 -13.60 4.00
N GLY A 302 -6.15 -13.07 2.90
CA GLY A 302 -5.48 -13.87 1.88
C GLY A 302 -4.29 -14.66 2.44
N LEU A 303 -3.47 -14.01 3.27
CA LEU A 303 -2.32 -14.63 3.92
C LEU A 303 -2.77 -15.74 4.89
N ALA A 304 -3.84 -15.51 5.66
CA ALA A 304 -4.45 -16.53 6.52
C ALA A 304 -4.95 -17.74 5.71
N ALA A 305 -5.55 -17.51 4.54
CA ALA A 305 -6.01 -18.59 3.66
C ALA A 305 -4.83 -19.40 3.09
N ILE A 306 -3.75 -18.75 2.66
CA ILE A 306 -2.53 -19.43 2.22
C ILE A 306 -1.97 -20.30 3.37
N GLN A 307 -1.80 -19.73 4.56
CA GLN A 307 -1.27 -20.43 5.73
C GLN A 307 -2.08 -21.67 6.11
N ARG A 308 -3.42 -21.60 6.03
CA ARG A 308 -4.31 -22.75 6.33
C ARG A 308 -4.30 -23.83 5.27
N THR A 309 -3.95 -23.50 4.03
CA THR A 309 -3.94 -24.46 2.90
C THR A 309 -2.58 -25.13 2.70
N THR A 310 -1.54 -24.65 3.37
CA THR A 310 -0.23 -25.31 3.43
C THR A 310 -0.40 -26.66 4.12
N PRO A 311 -0.13 -27.80 3.46
CA PRO A 311 -0.18 -29.08 4.13
C PRO A 311 0.84 -29.07 5.27
N GLY A 312 0.34 -29.19 6.51
CA GLY A 312 1.20 -29.25 7.68
C GLY A 312 2.24 -30.33 7.49
N ARG A 313 3.52 -29.98 7.61
CA ARG A 313 4.60 -30.96 7.77
C ARG A 313 4.18 -31.81 8.96
N ARG A 314 3.73 -33.05 8.70
CA ARG A 314 3.16 -33.93 9.71
C ARG A 314 4.12 -33.98 10.88
N ARG A 315 3.61 -33.57 12.04
CA ARG A 315 4.19 -33.78 13.36
C ARG A 315 4.05 -35.28 13.68
N GLY A 316 4.72 -36.12 12.89
CA GLY A 316 4.46 -37.55 12.78
C GLY A 316 5.64 -38.35 12.26
N GLU A 317 6.86 -37.97 12.66
CA GLU A 317 8.08 -38.79 12.50
C GLU A 317 8.91 -38.88 13.79
N ALA A 318 8.32 -38.46 14.91
CA ALA A 318 8.88 -38.66 16.26
C ALA A 318 8.18 -39.81 17.02
N ALA A 319 7.41 -40.64 16.32
CA ALA A 319 6.70 -41.79 16.90
C ALA A 319 7.03 -43.12 16.19
N ALA A 320 8.19 -43.20 15.53
CA ALA A 320 8.62 -44.40 14.78
C ALA A 320 10.05 -44.86 15.11
N ASN A 321 10.61 -44.45 16.24
CA ASN A 321 11.82 -45.07 16.78
C ASN A 321 11.66 -45.21 18.29
N ASP A 322 10.75 -46.09 18.68
CA ASP A 322 10.81 -46.77 19.96
C ASP A 322 11.14 -48.24 19.67
N PRO A 323 12.42 -48.65 19.68
CA PRO A 323 12.78 -50.04 19.82
C PRO A 323 13.05 -50.29 21.31
N GLN A 324 11.99 -50.41 22.10
CA GLN A 324 12.04 -51.30 23.26
C GLN A 324 11.43 -52.63 22.82
N ASP A 325 12.18 -53.71 23.06
CA ASP A 325 11.76 -55.11 23.10
C ASP A 325 11.56 -55.84 21.75
N ALA A 326 12.67 -56.36 21.21
CA ALA A 326 12.75 -57.67 20.56
C ALA A 326 14.17 -58.27 20.70
#